data_AF-A0A8J8CVW3-F1
#
_entry.id   AF-A0A8J8CVW3-F1
#
_cell.length_a   1.000
_cell.length_b   1.000
_cell.length_c   1.000
_cell.angle_alpha   90.00
_cell.angle_beta   90.00
_cell.angle_gamma   90.00
#
_symmetry.space_group_name_H-M   'P 1'
#
loop_
_entity.id
_entity.type
_entity.pdbx_description
1 polymer ?
#
loop_
_entity_poly.entity_id
_entity_poly.type
_entity_poly.pdbx_seq_one_letter_code
_entity_poly.pdbx_strand_id
1 'polypeptide(L)'
;MDHPSVEIQLPFGDDAHRLAVPLETTHFYWGAVGVGTATDPPAALADEFCGAQTRILDECRDRIDCTLTLDGDAEALLEEVRRTGDRRERAFWKATEPPELPLTATATLTTDGEAPSLGSEPIALWTPANEVIPWGETVRTELELVAASSTIPMGTDRLWGRHDVYVPQPVSLV
;
A
#
# COMPACT_ATOMS: atom_id res chain seq x y z
N MET A 1 -8.08 -20.82 15.32
CA MET A 1 -7.86 -21.13 13.90
C MET A 1 -7.84 -19.80 13.20
N ASP A 2 -6.71 -19.45 12.59
CA ASP A 2 -6.63 -18.24 11.79
C ASP A 2 -7.60 -18.38 10.61
N HIS A 3 -8.41 -17.36 10.37
CA HIS A 3 -9.29 -17.32 9.21
C HIS A 3 -8.41 -17.19 7.96
N PRO A 4 -8.58 -18.04 6.93
CA PRO A 4 -7.74 -17.97 5.74
C PRO A 4 -7.92 -16.61 5.06
N SER A 5 -6.82 -15.92 4.83
CA SER A 5 -6.79 -14.59 4.23
C SER A 5 -5.83 -14.51 3.06
N VAL A 6 -6.14 -13.66 2.09
CA VAL A 6 -5.28 -13.31 0.96
C VAL A 6 -4.77 -11.88 1.14
N GLU A 7 -3.47 -11.68 0.94
CA GLU A 7 -2.83 -10.37 1.04
C GLU A 7 -2.76 -9.69 -0.32
N ILE A 8 -3.45 -8.57 -0.47
CA ILE A 8 -3.52 -7.78 -1.70
C ILE A 8 -2.78 -6.46 -1.46
N GLN A 9 -1.59 -6.36 -2.01
CA GLN A 9 -0.78 -5.15 -1.91
C GLN A 9 -1.30 -4.08 -2.89
N LEU A 10 -1.56 -2.88 -2.38
CA LEU A 10 -1.89 -1.67 -3.12
C LEU A 10 -0.56 -1.01 -3.56
N PRO A 11 -0.24 -0.98 -4.85
CA PRO A 11 1.06 -0.51 -5.33
C PRO A 11 1.19 1.02 -5.34
N PHE A 12 0.08 1.76 -5.45
CA PHE A 12 0.06 3.22 -5.63
C PHE A 12 0.83 3.69 -6.86
N GLY A 13 0.56 3.03 -7.99
CA GLY A 13 1.01 3.43 -9.32
C GLY A 13 -0.15 3.44 -10.31
N ASP A 14 0.11 3.95 -11.52
CA ASP A 14 -0.90 4.12 -12.58
C ASP A 14 -1.19 2.82 -13.36
N ASP A 15 -0.49 1.73 -13.05
CA ASP A 15 -0.66 0.46 -13.74
C ASP A 15 -1.94 -0.24 -13.29
N ALA A 16 -2.69 -0.78 -14.27
CA ALA A 16 -3.76 -1.71 -14.00
C ALA A 16 -3.18 -3.09 -13.71
N HIS A 17 -3.54 -3.68 -12.57
CA HIS A 17 -3.07 -5.01 -12.20
C HIS A 17 -4.22 -6.01 -12.20
N ARG A 18 -3.98 -7.21 -12.73
CA ARG A 18 -4.91 -8.31 -12.67
C ARG A 18 -4.33 -9.44 -11.82
N LEU A 19 -5.05 -9.83 -10.77
CA LEU A 19 -4.56 -10.76 -9.75
C LEU A 19 -5.54 -11.94 -9.58
N ALA A 20 -5.00 -13.16 -9.57
CA ALA A 20 -5.71 -14.35 -9.18
C ALA A 20 -5.66 -14.52 -7.65
N VAL A 21 -6.82 -14.66 -7.02
CA VAL A 21 -7.00 -14.80 -5.57
C VAL A 21 -7.83 -16.06 -5.23
N PRO A 22 -7.61 -16.69 -4.06
CA PRO A 22 -8.42 -17.82 -3.64
C PRO A 22 -9.85 -17.39 -3.27
N LEU A 23 -10.82 -18.24 -3.62
CA LEU A 23 -12.23 -18.05 -3.27
C LEU A 23 -12.43 -18.17 -1.75
N GLU A 24 -13.49 -17.51 -1.24
CA GLU A 24 -13.96 -17.65 0.15
C GLU A 24 -12.89 -17.31 1.22
N THR A 25 -11.91 -16.48 0.87
CA THR A 25 -10.89 -15.99 1.80
C THR A 25 -11.09 -14.52 2.13
N THR A 26 -10.77 -14.13 3.37
CA THR A 26 -10.77 -12.72 3.76
C THR A 26 -9.78 -11.97 2.89
N HIS A 27 -10.22 -10.90 2.24
CA HIS A 27 -9.33 -10.05 1.47
C HIS A 27 -8.70 -9.01 2.37
N PHE A 28 -7.36 -9.00 2.42
CA PHE A 28 -6.60 -8.06 3.19
C PHE A 28 -5.84 -7.11 2.26
N TYR A 29 -6.36 -5.90 2.12
CA TYR A 29 -5.77 -4.85 1.28
C TYR A 29 -4.81 -4.00 2.11
N TRP A 30 -3.62 -3.73 1.59
CA TRP A 30 -2.73 -2.75 2.23
C TRP A 30 -1.76 -2.09 1.25
N GLY A 31 -1.41 -0.83 1.50
CA GLY A 31 -0.29 -0.13 0.86
C GLY A 31 0.52 0.64 1.90
N ALA A 32 1.67 1.18 1.52
CA ALA A 32 2.45 2.03 2.44
C ALA A 32 3.24 3.09 1.71
N VAL A 33 3.59 4.16 2.42
CA VAL A 33 4.43 5.25 1.92
C VAL A 33 5.55 5.53 2.91
N GLY A 34 6.77 5.67 2.41
CA GLY A 34 7.95 6.09 3.16
C GLY A 34 8.38 7.51 2.80
N VAL A 35 9.20 8.12 3.67
CA VAL A 35 9.74 9.47 3.47
C VAL A 35 11.17 9.40 2.92
N GLY A 36 11.36 9.96 1.73
CA GLY A 36 12.64 10.17 1.07
C GLY A 36 12.81 11.60 0.57
N THR A 37 13.75 11.83 -0.33
CA THR A 37 13.83 13.02 -1.19
C THR A 37 13.51 12.61 -2.63
N ALA A 38 13.54 13.53 -3.59
CA ALA A 38 13.36 13.19 -5.00
C ALA A 38 14.42 12.22 -5.54
N THR A 39 15.61 12.17 -4.91
CA THR A 39 16.75 11.35 -5.36
C THR A 39 17.11 10.24 -4.39
N ASP A 40 16.81 10.42 -3.09
CA ASP A 40 17.24 9.52 -2.05
C ASP A 40 16.03 8.77 -1.45
N PRO A 41 15.96 7.44 -1.60
CA PRO A 41 14.85 6.67 -1.08
C PRO A 41 14.88 6.64 0.45
N PRO A 42 13.77 6.24 1.11
CA PRO A 42 13.68 6.25 2.56
C PRO A 42 14.79 5.48 3.28
N ALA A 43 15.29 4.40 2.68
CA ALA A 43 16.39 3.62 3.25
C ALA A 43 17.73 4.39 3.27
N ALA A 44 17.98 5.26 2.28
CA ALA A 44 19.22 6.06 2.21
C ALA A 44 19.25 7.15 3.29
N LEU A 45 18.09 7.63 3.71
CA LEU A 45 17.96 8.65 4.77
C LEU A 45 17.86 8.04 6.18
N ALA A 46 17.75 6.71 6.30
CA ALA A 46 17.39 6.07 7.56
C ALA A 46 18.42 6.28 8.67
N ASP A 47 19.71 6.23 8.34
CA ASP A 47 20.78 6.35 9.34
C ASP A 47 20.96 7.79 9.85
N GLU A 48 20.86 8.78 8.95
CA GLU A 48 21.06 10.19 9.27
C GLU A 48 19.80 10.83 9.87
N PHE A 49 18.62 10.35 9.45
CA PHE A 49 17.34 11.03 9.72
C PHE A 49 16.27 10.13 10.33
N CYS A 50 16.63 9.00 10.96
CA CYS A 50 15.67 8.03 11.53
C CYS A 50 14.55 8.68 12.37
N GLY A 51 14.90 9.61 13.27
CA GLY A 51 13.94 10.32 14.10
C GLY A 51 13.14 11.38 13.34
N ALA A 52 13.74 12.00 12.33
CA ALA A 52 13.07 12.98 11.49
C ALA A 52 12.06 12.33 10.55
N GLN A 53 12.29 11.12 10.05
CA GLN A 53 11.34 10.41 9.18
C GLN A 53 10.00 10.15 9.87
N THR A 54 9.99 9.68 11.12
CA THR A 54 8.74 9.50 11.87
C THR A 54 8.05 10.84 12.11
N ARG A 55 8.80 11.85 12.57
CA ARG A 55 8.23 13.18 12.78
C ARG A 55 7.59 13.73 11.51
N ILE A 56 8.26 13.58 10.36
CA ILE A 56 7.74 14.02 9.06
C ILE A 56 6.49 13.22 8.69
N LEU A 57 6.51 11.89 8.81
CA LEU A 57 5.33 11.07 8.53
C LEU A 57 4.13 11.47 9.39
N ASP A 58 4.37 11.86 10.65
CA ASP A 58 3.34 12.36 11.55
C ASP A 58 2.87 13.78 11.18
N GLU A 59 3.79 14.68 10.80
CA GLU A 59 3.46 16.03 10.31
C GLU A 59 2.65 15.99 9.00
N CYS A 60 2.90 14.99 8.16
CA CYS A 60 2.20 14.78 6.90
C CYS A 60 0.87 14.03 7.06
N ARG A 61 0.51 13.58 8.27
CA ARG A 61 -0.62 12.67 8.47
C ARG A 61 -1.91 13.19 7.87
N ASP A 62 -2.28 14.42 8.19
CA ASP A 62 -3.54 15.03 7.75
C ASP A 62 -3.49 15.51 6.29
N ARG A 63 -2.44 15.13 5.55
CA ARG A 63 -2.17 15.52 4.18
C ARG A 63 -1.98 14.32 3.25
N ILE A 64 -2.11 13.10 3.78
CA ILE A 64 -1.97 11.85 3.03
C ILE A 64 -3.16 10.98 3.38
N ASP A 65 -4.12 10.90 2.47
CA ASP A 65 -5.31 10.08 2.62
C ASP A 65 -5.26 8.90 1.66
N CYS A 66 -5.75 7.74 2.11
CA CYS A 66 -5.89 6.58 1.26
C CYS A 66 -7.30 5.97 1.40
N THR A 67 -7.95 5.79 0.27
CA THR A 67 -9.29 5.18 0.19
C THR A 67 -9.29 3.97 -0.72
N LEU A 68 -10.19 3.04 -0.44
CA LEU A 68 -10.45 1.85 -1.24
C LEU A 68 -11.92 1.79 -1.64
N THR A 69 -12.17 1.54 -2.92
CA THR A 69 -13.50 1.26 -3.47
C THR A 69 -13.50 -0.18 -3.99
N LEU A 70 -14.46 -1.00 -3.55
CA LEU A 70 -14.63 -2.38 -4.03
C LEU A 70 -15.92 -2.51 -4.85
N ASP A 71 -17.02 -1.99 -4.34
CA ASP A 71 -18.29 -1.87 -5.06
C ASP A 71 -19.08 -0.71 -4.44
N GLY A 72 -19.34 0.35 -5.19
CA GLY A 72 -20.01 1.54 -4.69
C GLY A 72 -19.07 2.63 -4.16
N ASP A 73 -19.24 3.02 -2.90
CA ASP A 73 -18.60 4.20 -2.31
C ASP A 73 -17.17 3.94 -1.85
N ALA A 74 -16.33 4.98 -1.92
CA ALA A 74 -14.97 4.93 -1.42
C ALA A 74 -14.95 4.95 0.12
N GLU A 75 -14.14 4.06 0.71
CA GLU A 75 -13.96 3.99 2.15
C GLU A 75 -12.52 4.29 2.54
N ALA A 76 -12.33 5.08 3.60
CA ALA A 76 -11.00 5.35 4.14
C ALA A 76 -10.36 4.09 4.73
N LEU A 77 -9.06 3.93 4.47
CA LEU A 77 -8.27 2.83 5.03
C LEU A 77 -7.79 3.17 6.45
N LEU A 78 -7.57 2.14 7.26
CA LEU A 78 -6.95 2.28 8.57
C LEU A 78 -5.47 2.59 8.42
N GLU A 79 -4.95 3.45 9.28
CA GLU A 79 -3.54 3.87 9.27
C GLU A 79 -2.74 3.20 10.38
N GLU A 80 -1.49 2.86 10.08
CA GLU A 80 -0.51 2.37 11.04
C GLU A 80 0.90 2.86 10.67
N VAL A 81 1.75 3.07 11.69
CA VAL A 81 3.20 3.25 11.46
C VAL A 81 3.87 1.89 11.45
N ARG A 82 4.61 1.60 10.38
CA ARG A 82 5.38 0.36 10.26
C ARG A 82 6.85 0.60 10.02
N ARG A 83 7.65 -0.44 10.29
CA ARG A 83 9.08 -0.47 9.99
C ARG A 83 9.41 -1.70 9.16
N THR A 84 10.07 -1.49 8.02
CA THR A 84 10.53 -2.55 7.12
C THR A 84 12.02 -2.38 6.89
N GLY A 85 12.83 -3.21 7.54
CA GLY A 85 14.28 -2.98 7.62
C GLY A 85 14.58 -1.63 8.26
N ASP A 86 15.26 -0.75 7.54
CA ASP A 86 15.58 0.60 7.99
C ASP A 86 14.56 1.65 7.54
N ARG A 87 13.55 1.25 6.76
CA ARG A 87 12.49 2.15 6.30
C ARG A 87 11.43 2.31 7.38
N ARG A 88 11.04 3.55 7.63
CA ARG A 88 9.82 3.90 8.36
C ARG A 88 8.75 4.34 7.38
N GLU A 89 7.55 3.81 7.55
CA GLU A 89 6.48 3.98 6.58
C GLU A 89 5.14 4.20 7.30
N ARG A 90 4.25 4.96 6.67
CA ARG A 90 2.83 4.99 7.00
C ARG A 90 2.14 3.96 6.12
N ALA A 91 1.53 2.96 6.74
CA ALA A 91 0.75 1.95 6.06
C ALA A 91 -0.74 2.24 6.16
N PHE A 92 -1.46 1.87 5.10
CA PHE A 92 -2.90 1.99 4.96
C PHE A 92 -3.45 0.59 4.72
N TRP A 93 -4.48 0.16 5.43
CA TRP A 93 -5.01 -1.20 5.28
C TRP A 93 -6.50 -1.33 5.59
N LYS A 94 -7.10 -2.38 5.03
CA LYS A 94 -8.47 -2.82 5.34
C LYS A 94 -8.61 -4.31 5.06
N ALA A 95 -9.28 -5.00 5.98
CA ALA A 95 -9.73 -6.37 5.77
C ALA A 95 -11.22 -6.37 5.40
N THR A 96 -11.61 -7.20 4.44
CA THR A 96 -13.02 -7.39 4.06
C THR A 96 -13.37 -8.85 4.07
N GLU A 97 -14.66 -9.14 4.30
CA GLU A 97 -15.20 -10.47 4.02
C GLU A 97 -14.93 -10.85 2.56
N PRO A 98 -14.90 -12.17 2.24
CA PRO A 98 -14.68 -12.62 0.87
C PRO A 98 -15.72 -11.98 -0.08
N PRO A 99 -15.29 -11.15 -1.05
CA PRO A 99 -16.23 -10.55 -1.98
C PRO A 99 -16.62 -11.55 -3.07
N GLU A 100 -17.71 -11.23 -3.79
CA GLU A 100 -18.01 -11.91 -5.04
C GLU A 100 -16.95 -11.56 -6.10
N LEU A 101 -16.52 -12.55 -6.89
CA LEU A 101 -15.52 -12.40 -7.94
C LEU A 101 -16.13 -12.68 -9.33
N PRO A 102 -15.68 -12.01 -10.40
CA PRO A 102 -14.61 -11.01 -10.43
C PRO A 102 -15.01 -9.67 -9.82
N LEU A 103 -14.01 -8.93 -9.33
CA LEU A 103 -14.19 -7.63 -8.67
C LEU A 103 -13.10 -6.67 -9.15
N THR A 104 -13.44 -5.39 -9.29
CA THR A 104 -12.45 -4.32 -9.47
C THR A 104 -12.31 -3.55 -8.18
N ALA A 105 -11.12 -3.58 -7.59
CA ALA A 105 -10.77 -2.75 -6.46
C ALA A 105 -10.02 -1.50 -6.95
N THR A 106 -10.48 -0.31 -6.57
CA THR A 106 -9.78 0.95 -6.85
C THR A 106 -9.21 1.51 -5.56
N ALA A 107 -7.90 1.62 -5.49
CA ALA A 107 -7.21 2.36 -4.43
C ALA A 107 -6.92 3.78 -4.92
N THR A 108 -7.16 4.76 -4.06
CA THR A 108 -6.83 6.17 -4.32
C THR A 108 -5.99 6.68 -3.17
N LEU A 109 -4.79 7.18 -3.49
CA LEU A 109 -3.90 7.85 -2.57
C LEU A 109 -3.86 9.33 -2.94
N THR A 110 -4.28 10.20 -2.04
CA THR A 110 -4.28 11.65 -2.24
C THR A 110 -3.25 12.28 -1.34
N THR A 111 -2.47 13.21 -1.90
CA THR A 111 -1.52 14.03 -1.16
C THR A 111 -1.89 15.50 -1.33
N ASP A 112 -2.02 16.23 -0.23
CA ASP A 112 -2.46 17.62 -0.25
C ASP A 112 -1.36 18.60 0.15
N GLY A 113 -1.35 19.79 -0.47
CA GLY A 113 -0.46 20.90 -0.15
C GLY A 113 1.00 20.73 -0.61
N GLU A 114 1.87 21.67 -0.23
CA GLU A 114 3.28 21.69 -0.62
C GLU A 114 4.12 20.70 0.19
N ALA A 115 4.96 19.92 -0.50
CA ALA A 115 5.90 19.01 0.14
C ALA A 115 6.66 19.69 1.30
N PRO A 116 6.69 19.11 2.51
CA PRO A 116 7.57 19.63 3.55
C PRO A 116 9.03 19.46 3.12
N SER A 117 9.95 20.11 3.81
CA SER A 117 11.39 20.01 3.50
C SER A 117 12.17 19.31 4.61
N LEU A 118 13.17 18.53 4.22
CA LEU A 118 14.22 18.02 5.09
C LEU A 118 15.47 18.86 4.84
N GLY A 119 15.73 19.84 5.71
CA GLY A 119 16.77 20.84 5.46
C GLY A 119 16.40 21.72 4.27
N SER A 120 17.23 21.73 3.22
CA SER A 120 16.98 22.47 1.97
C SER A 120 16.30 21.66 0.88
N GLU A 121 16.07 20.36 1.09
CA GLU A 121 15.52 19.48 0.06
C GLU A 121 14.04 19.18 0.31
N PRO A 122 13.19 19.24 -0.73
CA PRO A 122 11.80 18.85 -0.61
C PRO A 122 11.70 17.34 -0.39
N ILE A 123 10.82 16.95 0.53
CA ILE A 123 10.53 15.56 0.83
C ILE A 123 9.70 14.97 -0.30
N ALA A 124 9.99 13.73 -0.65
CA ALA A 124 9.17 12.92 -1.53
C ALA A 124 8.59 11.74 -0.75
N LEU A 125 7.39 11.32 -1.14
CA LEU A 125 6.80 10.07 -0.66
C LEU A 125 7.22 8.94 -1.60
N TRP A 126 7.49 7.76 -1.05
CA TRP A 126 7.96 6.61 -1.82
C TRP A 126 7.10 5.38 -1.54
N THR A 127 6.69 4.67 -2.59
CA THR A 127 6.02 3.37 -2.47
C THR A 127 7.00 2.30 -1.93
N PRO A 128 6.51 1.13 -1.51
CA PRO A 128 7.38 0.01 -1.11
C PRO A 128 8.21 -0.51 -2.29
N ALA A 129 7.76 -0.28 -3.53
CA ALA A 129 8.47 -0.63 -4.76
C ALA A 129 9.57 0.38 -5.15
N ASN A 130 9.79 1.43 -4.34
CA ASN A 130 10.69 2.55 -4.61
C ASN A 130 10.25 3.41 -5.81
N GLU A 131 8.96 3.69 -5.91
CA GLU A 131 8.45 4.68 -6.85
C GLU A 131 8.11 5.97 -6.09
N VAL A 132 8.39 7.11 -6.69
CA VAL A 132 8.12 8.42 -6.09
C VAL A 132 6.65 8.78 -6.31
N ILE A 133 5.98 9.19 -5.24
CA ILE A 133 4.63 9.72 -5.25
C ILE A 133 4.73 11.25 -5.20
N PRO A 134 4.24 11.96 -6.24
CA PRO A 134 4.25 13.41 -6.28
C PRO A 134 3.30 14.00 -5.23
N TRP A 135 3.69 15.15 -4.66
CA TRP A 135 2.86 15.91 -3.72
C TRP A 135 1.84 16.77 -4.43
N GLY A 136 0.66 16.94 -3.84
CA GLY A 136 -0.42 17.74 -4.42
C GLY A 136 -1.18 16.99 -5.53
N GLU A 137 -0.95 15.68 -5.64
CA GLU A 137 -1.54 14.82 -6.65
C GLU A 137 -2.35 13.69 -6.02
N THR A 138 -3.27 13.16 -6.83
CA THR A 138 -4.04 11.96 -6.53
C THR A 138 -3.56 10.84 -7.43
N VAL A 139 -3.06 9.76 -6.84
CA VAL A 139 -2.69 8.53 -7.54
C VAL A 139 -3.84 7.53 -7.40
N ARG A 140 -4.26 6.95 -8.53
CA ARG A 140 -5.34 5.97 -8.58
C ARG A 140 -4.81 4.66 -9.16
N THR A 141 -4.93 3.58 -8.41
CA THR A 141 -4.60 2.23 -8.88
C THR A 141 -5.86 1.39 -8.99
N GLU A 142 -5.99 0.65 -10.10
CA GLU A 142 -7.06 -0.32 -10.30
C GLU A 142 -6.50 -1.76 -10.27
N LEU A 143 -7.14 -2.60 -9.47
CA LEU A 143 -6.82 -4.01 -9.28
C LEU A 143 -8.04 -4.85 -9.70
N GLU A 144 -7.93 -5.59 -10.80
CA GLU A 144 -8.90 -6.60 -11.17
C GLU A 144 -8.58 -7.90 -10.44
N LEU A 145 -9.50 -8.35 -9.58
CA LEU A 145 -9.38 -9.58 -8.82
C LEU A 145 -10.25 -10.66 -9.47
N VAL A 146 -9.64 -11.81 -9.75
CA VAL A 146 -10.32 -12.95 -10.35
C VAL A 146 -10.08 -14.22 -9.53
N ALA A 147 -11.04 -15.14 -9.59
CA ALA A 147 -10.90 -16.42 -8.92
C ALA A 147 -9.70 -17.20 -9.48
N ALA A 148 -8.85 -17.72 -8.60
CA ALA A 148 -7.75 -18.58 -8.97
C ALA A 148 -8.25 -19.92 -9.53
N SER A 149 -7.66 -20.36 -10.65
CA SER A 149 -7.92 -21.68 -11.24
C SER A 149 -7.01 -22.79 -10.69
N SER A 150 -6.02 -22.41 -9.87
CA SER A 150 -5.03 -23.31 -9.26
C SER A 150 -4.74 -22.92 -7.82
N THR A 151 -4.04 -23.78 -7.09
CA THR A 151 -3.56 -23.50 -5.74
C THR A 151 -2.71 -22.23 -5.71
N ILE A 152 -3.05 -21.32 -4.81
CA ILE A 152 -2.30 -20.09 -4.55
C ILE A 152 -1.26 -20.37 -3.46
N PRO A 153 0.01 -19.96 -3.63
CA PRO A 153 1.02 -20.16 -2.60
C PRO A 153 0.70 -19.34 -1.34
N MET A 154 1.18 -19.84 -0.21
CA MET A 154 1.15 -19.11 1.06
C MET A 154 2.51 -18.49 1.34
N GLY A 155 2.49 -17.36 2.03
CA GLY A 155 3.66 -16.68 2.57
C GLY A 155 3.31 -16.02 3.90
N THR A 156 4.31 -15.40 4.51
CA THR A 156 4.07 -14.54 5.67
C THR A 156 3.65 -13.15 5.18
N ASP A 157 2.61 -12.59 5.80
CA ASP A 157 2.12 -11.25 5.48
C ASP A 157 3.23 -10.21 5.58
N ARG A 158 3.21 -9.24 4.67
CA ARG A 158 4.23 -8.21 4.56
C ARG A 158 3.92 -6.97 5.39
N LEU A 159 2.68 -6.80 5.87
CA LEU A 159 2.35 -5.64 6.69
C LEU A 159 2.94 -5.77 8.10
N TRP A 160 2.67 -6.89 8.77
CA TRP A 160 3.03 -7.16 10.16
C TRP A 160 4.09 -8.26 10.30
N GLY A 161 4.22 -9.17 9.34
CA GLY A 161 5.20 -10.26 9.40
C GLY A 161 4.84 -11.33 10.43
N ARG A 162 3.55 -11.61 10.64
CA ARG A 162 3.05 -12.41 11.77
C ARG A 162 2.06 -13.51 11.38
N HIS A 163 1.41 -13.38 10.23
CA HIS A 163 0.31 -14.23 9.80
C HIS A 163 0.64 -14.90 8.48
N ASP A 164 0.22 -16.16 8.35
CA ASP A 164 0.28 -16.85 7.08
C ASP A 164 -0.90 -16.41 6.20
N VAL A 165 -0.60 -15.97 4.98
CA VAL A 165 -1.57 -15.44 4.03
C VAL A 165 -1.33 -16.03 2.65
N TYR A 166 -2.40 -16.14 1.86
CA TYR A 166 -2.27 -16.43 0.43
C TYR A 166 -1.68 -15.22 -0.29
N VAL A 167 -0.76 -15.48 -1.23
CA VAL A 167 -0.10 -14.44 -2.04
C VAL A 167 -0.68 -14.48 -3.46
N PRO A 168 -1.46 -13.46 -3.87
CA PRO A 168 -2.06 -13.37 -5.19
C PRO A 168 -1.05 -13.56 -6.31
N GLN A 169 -1.49 -14.13 -7.42
CA GLN A 169 -0.65 -14.36 -8.59
C GLN A 169 -1.03 -13.39 -9.71
N PRO A 170 -0.07 -12.69 -10.35
CA PRO A 170 -0.35 -11.89 -11.53
C PRO A 170 -0.93 -12.74 -12.65
N VAL A 171 -1.95 -12.22 -13.33
CA VAL A 171 -2.53 -12.87 -14.52
C VAL A 171 -2.17 -12.04 -15.74
N SER A 172 -1.51 -12.66 -16.72
CA SER A 172 -1.23 -12.00 -18.00
C SER A 172 -2.55 -11.56 -18.67
N LEU A 173 -2.61 -10.29 -19.07
CA LEU A 173 -3.63 -9.82 -20.00
C LEU A 173 -3.30 -10.44 -21.37
N VAL A 174 -4.21 -11.27 -21.89
CA VAL A 174 -4.10 -11.91 -23.21
C VAL A 174 -4.65 -10.96 -24.27
#